data_AF-A0A8H7WHV1-F1
#
_entry.id   AF-A0A8H7WHV1-F1
#
_cell.length_a   1.000
_cell.length_b   1.000
_cell.length_c   1.000
_cell.angle_alpha   90.00
_cell.angle_beta   90.00
_cell.angle_gamma   90.00
#
_symmetry.space_group_name_H-M   'P 1'
#
loop_
_entity.id
_entity.type
_entity.pdbx_description
1 polymer ?
#
loop_
_entity_poly.entity_id
_entity_poly.type
_entity_poly.pdbx_seq_one_letter_code
_entity_poly.pdbx_strand_id
1 'polypeptide(L)'
;MAVMSFTDLPGEIRNKIYNHLLILPALSTPRLLGDPPLYPQILSVCRQVHAEAKQILYGCNTFLAHPNLLGEMPRLRLYYDTIHSRSLISLIQRFHIRVRLDCDPNFSAAKAAESFTGVEELAIEVFQAQFGSSDYEVLKLFEGIRGVRRARVYGSVTAFPEYVEWLQDAMKTPEGEEVEVFDKEKVGAQDQSIFTSIMDTHQDTSAPQVPDNGEPSSRIQPPNLLQRRSRLGMQQFRNCTALLHFWELDLGYRIGLRRTQTLVFWACQEQFEVPALREVSSIAKVRKWNVIISARTLDSLPACGFFELCRAISRGAPKHIEVAIVPKFIEYGVTKWEAMEVALSPLRLLRNVETFMIRDTSPFEIPDTINQDEDVVQFISAMDDYLVLEVNLILLAQGNDPVEKCFEMFGNLVRYAQAFEKIRRYKQDMDRTKIGEQCNFDPDILVVPEVETEGLGWYITSSTNPFKMVCQPHPVEAGLRDACSCSDDEDVSGFKTHRAAVVEYLEPQFQCIQAAASHMLEFTKEEKTSGGLSDCYDALHYDFSEGGISKIVTAMVLLEKYDTAFDRDMPLQIKAHIRQHRSGFKKLYAPYGIGVDLLDA
;
A
#
# COMPACT_ATOMS: atom_id res chain seq x y z
N MET A 1 -5.01 -41.83 24.79
CA MET A 1 -5.53 -40.54 25.29
C MET A 1 -6.42 -39.95 24.21
N ALA A 2 -7.63 -39.51 24.53
CA ALA A 2 -8.50 -38.84 23.56
C ALA A 2 -7.86 -37.50 23.18
N VAL A 3 -7.63 -37.29 21.88
CA VAL A 3 -7.10 -36.02 21.36
C VAL A 3 -8.21 -34.98 21.48
N MET A 4 -8.01 -33.97 22.33
CA MET A 4 -8.93 -32.84 22.40
C MET A 4 -8.81 -32.01 21.12
N SER A 5 -9.94 -31.77 20.48
CA SER A 5 -10.10 -30.92 19.30
C SER A 5 -10.42 -29.49 19.69
N PHE A 6 -10.20 -28.54 18.78
CA PHE A 6 -10.49 -27.11 19.01
C PHE A 6 -11.97 -26.86 19.37
N THR A 7 -12.89 -27.65 18.83
CA THR A 7 -14.34 -27.55 19.12
C THR A 7 -14.72 -28.08 20.51
N ASP A 8 -13.83 -28.80 21.18
CA ASP A 8 -14.02 -29.27 22.56
C ASP A 8 -13.75 -28.17 23.60
N LEU A 9 -13.14 -27.05 23.19
CA LEU A 9 -12.98 -25.87 24.03
C LEU A 9 -14.34 -25.19 24.26
N PRO A 10 -14.63 -24.61 25.43
CA PRO A 10 -15.82 -23.78 25.63
C PRO A 10 -15.90 -22.62 24.61
N GLY A 11 -17.12 -22.25 24.21
CA GLY A 11 -17.34 -21.21 23.19
C GLY A 11 -16.74 -19.85 23.56
N GLU A 12 -16.70 -19.52 24.84
CA GLU A 12 -16.10 -18.29 25.37
C GLU A 12 -14.59 -18.24 25.11
N ILE A 13 -13.91 -19.38 25.25
CA ILE A 13 -12.47 -19.50 24.97
C ILE A 13 -12.24 -19.41 23.46
N ARG A 14 -13.07 -20.08 22.65
CA ARG A 14 -13.00 -19.96 21.19
C ARG A 14 -13.19 -18.51 20.74
N ASN A 15 -14.15 -17.79 21.32
CA ASN A 15 -14.40 -16.37 21.03
C ASN A 15 -13.19 -15.49 21.38
N LYS A 16 -12.50 -15.73 22.51
CA LYS A 16 -11.25 -15.03 22.83
C LYS A 16 -10.17 -15.30 21.78
N ILE A 17 -10.04 -16.54 21.32
CA ILE A 17 -9.10 -16.91 20.25
C ILE A 17 -9.46 -16.19 18.95
N TYR A 18 -10.74 -16.21 18.55
CA TYR A 18 -11.20 -15.48 17.36
C TYR A 18 -10.92 -13.98 17.46
N ASN A 19 -11.14 -13.36 18.62
CA ASN A 19 -10.82 -11.94 18.83
C ASN A 19 -9.33 -11.64 18.59
N HIS A 20 -8.43 -12.49 19.09
CA HIS A 20 -6.99 -12.32 18.85
C HIS A 20 -6.58 -12.49 17.38
N LEU A 21 -7.30 -13.31 16.63
CA LEU A 21 -6.96 -13.65 15.24
C LEU A 21 -7.64 -12.77 14.20
N LEU A 22 -8.83 -12.24 14.51
CA LEU A 22 -9.74 -11.63 13.55
C LEU A 22 -10.10 -10.18 13.83
N ILE A 23 -9.75 -9.63 14.99
CA ILE A 23 -10.01 -8.22 15.30
C ILE A 23 -8.76 -7.39 15.08
N LEU A 24 -8.90 -6.40 14.22
CA LEU A 24 -7.94 -5.35 14.07
C LEU A 24 -8.22 -4.20 15.04
N PRO A 25 -7.18 -3.46 15.43
CA PRO A 25 -7.30 -2.22 16.17
C PRO A 25 -8.22 -1.18 15.52
N ALA A 26 -8.70 -0.22 16.31
CA ALA A 26 -9.45 0.91 15.77
C ALA A 26 -8.57 1.82 14.89
N LEU A 27 -9.13 2.32 13.78
CA LEU A 27 -8.47 3.17 12.79
C LEU A 27 -7.90 4.48 13.38
N SER A 28 -8.51 4.99 14.46
CA SER A 28 -8.07 6.21 15.13
C SER A 28 -6.84 6.03 16.04
N THR A 29 -6.22 4.84 16.06
CA THR A 29 -5.05 4.56 16.89
C THR A 29 -3.78 4.74 16.04
N PRO A 30 -2.99 5.82 16.22
CA PRO A 30 -1.71 5.95 15.53
C PRO A 30 -0.80 4.79 15.90
N ARG A 31 -0.25 4.10 14.91
CA ARG A 31 0.63 2.93 15.12
C ARG A 31 1.93 3.08 14.36
N LEU A 32 3.02 3.16 15.12
CA LEU A 32 4.40 3.20 14.62
C LEU A 32 4.85 1.90 13.92
N LEU A 33 4.11 0.80 14.08
CA LEU A 33 4.50 -0.56 13.67
C LEU A 33 3.53 -1.25 12.70
N GLY A 34 2.54 -0.52 12.15
CA GLY A 34 1.50 -1.08 11.27
C GLY A 34 0.40 -1.87 12.01
N ASP A 35 -0.57 -2.36 11.23
CA ASP A 35 -1.66 -3.18 11.76
C ASP A 35 -1.20 -4.63 12.02
N PRO A 36 -1.69 -5.30 13.09
CA PRO A 36 -1.36 -6.70 13.34
C PRO A 36 -1.86 -7.60 12.20
N PRO A 37 -1.19 -8.75 11.96
CA PRO A 37 -1.61 -9.68 10.93
C PRO A 37 -3.02 -10.25 11.24
N LEU A 38 -3.88 -10.24 10.22
CA LEU A 38 -5.21 -10.86 10.26
C LEU A 38 -5.11 -12.32 9.78
N TYR A 39 -5.78 -13.24 10.48
CA TYR A 39 -5.72 -14.69 10.16
C TYR A 39 -7.08 -15.25 9.73
N PRO A 40 -7.65 -14.83 8.58
CA PRO A 40 -8.98 -15.27 8.13
C PRO A 40 -9.06 -16.75 7.77
N GLN A 41 -7.93 -17.45 7.60
CA GLN A 41 -7.87 -18.88 7.25
C GLN A 41 -8.57 -19.77 8.30
N ILE A 42 -8.73 -19.29 9.53
CA ILE A 42 -9.51 -20.02 10.55
C ILE A 42 -10.97 -20.22 10.11
N LEU A 43 -11.53 -19.32 9.31
CA LEU A 43 -12.91 -19.41 8.78
C LEU A 43 -13.10 -20.58 7.82
N SER A 44 -12.04 -21.18 7.29
CA SER A 44 -12.12 -22.33 6.36
C SER A 44 -11.91 -23.68 7.04
N VAL A 45 -11.69 -23.73 8.37
CA VAL A 45 -11.37 -24.99 9.07
C VAL A 45 -12.58 -25.93 9.14
N CYS A 46 -13.73 -25.45 9.63
CA CYS A 46 -14.97 -26.22 9.65
C CYS A 46 -16.21 -25.31 9.72
N ARG A 47 -17.41 -25.89 9.51
CA ARG A 47 -18.68 -25.13 9.48
C ARG A 47 -19.01 -24.43 10.79
N GLN A 48 -18.71 -25.06 11.93
CA GLN A 48 -18.97 -24.47 13.24
C GLN A 48 -18.07 -23.24 13.47
N VAL A 49 -16.76 -23.39 13.28
CA VAL A 49 -15.79 -22.29 13.38
C VAL A 49 -16.16 -21.17 12.42
N HIS A 50 -16.52 -21.49 11.18
CA HIS A 50 -16.98 -20.51 10.20
C HIS A 50 -18.19 -19.70 10.71
N ALA A 51 -19.19 -20.37 11.28
CA ALA A 51 -20.41 -19.73 11.77
C ALA A 51 -20.16 -18.81 12.97
N GLU A 52 -19.30 -19.22 13.90
CA GLU A 52 -18.92 -18.45 15.09
C GLU A 52 -18.02 -17.25 14.72
N ALA A 53 -16.94 -17.52 13.99
CA ALA A 53 -15.89 -16.54 13.73
C ALA A 53 -16.28 -15.46 12.71
N LYS A 54 -17.17 -15.77 11.75
CA LYS A 54 -17.63 -14.76 10.77
C LYS A 54 -18.34 -13.58 11.44
N GLN A 55 -19.10 -13.85 12.51
CA GLN A 55 -19.81 -12.81 13.25
C GLN A 55 -18.84 -11.86 13.94
N ILE A 56 -17.74 -12.40 14.47
CA ILE A 56 -16.69 -11.61 15.12
C ILE A 56 -15.93 -10.77 14.09
N LEU A 57 -15.53 -11.37 12.97
CA LEU A 57 -14.81 -10.65 11.91
C LEU A 57 -15.61 -9.46 11.38
N TYR A 58 -16.86 -9.67 10.97
CA TYR A 58 -17.66 -8.61 10.34
C TYR A 58 -18.36 -7.70 11.36
N GLY A 59 -18.80 -8.23 12.50
CA GLY A 59 -19.55 -7.46 13.49
C GLY A 59 -18.71 -6.67 14.49
N CYS A 60 -17.48 -7.12 14.79
CA CYS A 60 -16.66 -6.46 15.83
C CYS A 60 -15.57 -5.54 15.26
N ASN A 61 -15.20 -5.66 13.99
CA ASN A 61 -14.25 -4.75 13.35
C ASN A 61 -14.93 -3.47 12.85
N THR A 62 -14.16 -2.38 12.80
CA THR A 62 -14.57 -1.14 12.14
C THR A 62 -14.18 -1.17 10.67
N PHE A 63 -15.16 -0.97 9.78
CA PHE A 63 -14.98 -0.96 8.33
C PHE A 63 -14.98 0.45 7.77
N LEU A 64 -14.14 0.70 6.78
CA LEU A 64 -14.15 1.93 6.00
C LEU A 64 -15.34 1.93 5.03
N ALA A 65 -16.19 2.93 5.14
CA ALA A 65 -17.24 3.20 4.17
C ALA A 65 -16.63 3.72 2.85
N HIS A 66 -17.27 3.41 1.73
CA HIS A 66 -16.87 3.96 0.43
C HIS A 66 -17.27 5.45 0.35
N PRO A 67 -16.43 6.36 -0.17
CA PRO A 67 -16.73 7.79 -0.18
C PRO A 67 -18.03 8.16 -0.90
N ASN A 68 -18.43 7.40 -1.93
CA ASN A 68 -19.66 7.67 -2.70
C ASN A 68 -20.77 6.61 -2.48
N LEU A 69 -20.38 5.39 -2.09
CA LEU A 69 -21.29 4.24 -1.98
C LEU A 69 -21.57 3.86 -0.52
N LEU A 70 -20.93 4.57 0.42
CA LEU A 70 -21.16 4.48 1.85
C LEU A 70 -21.08 3.01 2.34
N GLY A 71 -22.18 2.51 2.92
CA GLY A 71 -22.29 1.16 3.47
C GLY A 71 -22.43 0.05 2.43
N GLU A 72 -22.61 0.36 1.14
CA GLU A 72 -22.83 -0.66 0.10
C GLU A 72 -21.54 -1.37 -0.33
N MET A 73 -20.39 -0.73 -0.18
CA MET A 73 -19.07 -1.28 -0.54
C MET A 73 -18.02 -1.02 0.55
N PRO A 74 -18.22 -1.58 1.75
CA PRO A 74 -17.28 -1.39 2.85
C PRO A 74 -15.99 -2.17 2.60
N ARG A 75 -14.90 -1.70 3.18
CA ARG A 75 -13.61 -2.41 3.19
C ARG A 75 -12.99 -2.35 4.58
N LEU A 76 -12.29 -3.41 4.98
CA LEU A 76 -11.73 -3.47 6.33
C LEU A 76 -10.58 -2.45 6.52
N ARG A 77 -9.75 -2.30 5.49
CA ARG A 77 -8.65 -1.33 5.39
C ARG A 77 -8.48 -0.87 3.94
N LEU A 78 -7.68 0.16 3.71
CA LEU A 78 -7.41 0.68 2.37
C LEU A 78 -6.70 -0.35 1.47
N TYR A 79 -5.90 -1.24 2.06
CA TYR A 79 -5.18 -2.31 1.38
C TYR A 79 -5.95 -3.65 1.31
N TYR A 80 -7.21 -3.68 1.77
CA TYR A 80 -8.11 -4.82 1.58
C TYR A 80 -9.18 -4.48 0.54
N ASP A 81 -9.58 -5.49 -0.23
CA ASP A 81 -10.65 -5.37 -1.21
C ASP A 81 -12.00 -5.00 -0.56
N THR A 82 -12.88 -4.40 -1.36
CA THR A 82 -14.25 -4.11 -0.96
C THR A 82 -15.08 -5.38 -0.83
N ILE A 83 -15.98 -5.39 0.16
CA ILE A 83 -16.91 -6.49 0.38
C ILE A 83 -18.14 -6.24 -0.50
N HIS A 84 -18.46 -7.22 -1.34
CA HIS A 84 -19.63 -7.16 -2.24
C HIS A 84 -20.81 -8.02 -1.76
N SER A 85 -20.58 -8.94 -0.82
CA SER A 85 -21.62 -9.86 -0.37
C SER A 85 -22.60 -9.17 0.57
N ARG A 86 -23.85 -8.97 0.13
CA ARG A 86 -24.92 -8.38 0.96
C ARG A 86 -25.11 -9.09 2.30
N SER A 87 -24.96 -10.41 2.32
CA SER A 87 -25.08 -11.22 3.55
C SER A 87 -23.96 -11.00 4.57
N LEU A 88 -22.80 -10.50 4.12
CA LEU A 88 -21.68 -10.15 4.99
C LEU A 88 -21.76 -8.68 5.38
N ILE A 89 -22.16 -7.82 4.45
CA ILE A 89 -22.40 -6.39 4.71
C ILE A 89 -23.45 -6.21 5.81
N SER A 90 -24.52 -7.02 5.81
CA SER A 90 -25.54 -6.98 6.87
C SER A 90 -25.02 -7.33 8.26
N LEU A 91 -23.84 -7.95 8.37
CA LEU A 91 -23.19 -8.25 9.67
C LEU A 91 -22.32 -7.09 10.16
N ILE A 92 -22.01 -6.12 9.31
CA ILE A 92 -21.15 -4.99 9.65
C ILE A 92 -21.94 -3.99 10.46
N GLN A 93 -21.45 -3.70 11.67
CA GLN A 93 -22.12 -2.83 12.63
C GLN A 93 -21.30 -1.58 12.98
N ARG A 94 -20.06 -1.47 12.48
CA ARG A 94 -19.12 -0.41 12.86
C ARG A 94 -18.49 0.18 11.60
N PHE A 95 -18.73 1.46 11.37
CA PHE A 95 -18.27 2.18 10.19
C PHE A 95 -17.37 3.36 10.53
N HIS A 96 -16.41 3.61 9.64
CA HIS A 96 -15.59 4.80 9.61
C HIS A 96 -15.65 5.42 8.21
N ILE A 97 -15.91 6.71 8.13
CA ILE A 97 -15.96 7.46 6.87
C ILE A 97 -15.10 8.71 6.96
N ARG A 98 -14.41 9.03 5.86
CA ARG A 98 -13.62 10.26 5.71
C ARG A 98 -14.36 11.19 4.77
N VAL A 99 -14.62 12.42 5.22
CA VAL A 99 -15.40 13.42 4.49
C VAL A 99 -14.58 14.69 4.32
N ARG A 100 -14.54 15.21 3.10
CA ARG A 100 -13.96 16.52 2.81
C ARG A 100 -15.00 17.60 3.01
N LEU A 101 -14.66 18.64 3.78
CA LEU A 101 -15.55 19.79 4.00
C LEU A 101 -15.50 20.79 2.83
N ASP A 102 -14.41 20.79 2.06
CA ASP A 102 -14.15 21.72 0.96
C ASP A 102 -14.63 21.21 -0.42
N CYS A 103 -15.37 20.10 -0.45
CA CYS A 103 -15.84 19.46 -1.67
C CYS A 103 -17.24 18.88 -1.48
N ASP A 104 -18.11 19.07 -2.47
CA ASP A 104 -19.44 18.46 -2.46
C ASP A 104 -19.31 16.93 -2.57
N PRO A 105 -19.76 16.16 -1.57
CA PRO A 105 -19.72 14.72 -1.66
C PRO A 105 -20.74 14.19 -2.67
N ASN A 106 -20.39 13.10 -3.36
CA ASN A 106 -21.26 12.49 -4.36
C ASN A 106 -22.24 11.48 -3.74
N PHE A 107 -22.90 11.86 -2.64
CA PHE A 107 -23.97 11.08 -2.00
C PHE A 107 -25.02 12.00 -1.37
N SER A 108 -26.25 11.49 -1.21
CA SER A 108 -27.36 12.23 -0.62
C SER A 108 -27.56 11.92 0.86
N ALA A 109 -28.27 12.81 1.56
CA ALA A 109 -28.63 12.60 2.96
C ALA A 109 -29.47 11.32 3.18
N ALA A 110 -30.38 11.02 2.24
CA ALA A 110 -31.18 9.80 2.26
C ALA A 110 -30.30 8.54 2.18
N LYS A 111 -29.27 8.55 1.32
CA LYS A 111 -28.33 7.43 1.18
C LYS A 111 -27.48 7.23 2.45
N ALA A 112 -27.08 8.32 3.09
CA ALA A 112 -26.37 8.28 4.36
C ALA A 112 -27.23 7.70 5.49
N ALA A 113 -28.49 8.13 5.58
CA ALA A 113 -29.46 7.57 6.52
C ALA A 113 -29.69 6.07 6.28
N GLU A 114 -29.90 5.64 5.03
CA GLU A 114 -30.07 4.22 4.68
C GLU A 114 -28.84 3.37 5.05
N SER A 115 -27.63 3.94 4.91
CA SER A 115 -26.38 3.20 5.12
C SER A 115 -25.99 3.04 6.59
N PHE A 116 -26.34 4.00 7.45
CA PHE A 116 -25.76 4.10 8.79
C PHE A 116 -26.77 4.18 9.93
N THR A 117 -28.07 4.25 9.66
CA THR A 117 -29.09 4.22 10.72
C THR A 117 -29.07 2.85 11.42
N GLY A 118 -29.12 2.86 12.75
CA GLY A 118 -29.17 1.65 13.59
C GLY A 118 -27.85 0.90 13.77
N VAL A 119 -26.73 1.41 13.25
CA VAL A 119 -25.41 0.76 13.41
C VAL A 119 -24.86 0.91 14.84
N GLU A 120 -24.01 -0.01 15.28
CA GLU A 120 -23.38 0.07 16.60
C GLU A 120 -22.42 1.26 16.73
N GLU A 121 -21.63 1.54 15.70
CA GLU A 121 -20.65 2.62 15.72
C GLU A 121 -20.52 3.33 14.37
N LEU A 122 -20.55 4.65 14.39
CA LEU A 122 -20.25 5.50 13.24
C LEU A 122 -19.21 6.55 13.63
N ALA A 123 -18.06 6.48 12.98
CA ALA A 123 -16.99 7.48 13.11
C ALA A 123 -16.85 8.29 11.81
N ILE A 124 -17.02 9.60 11.90
CA ILE A 124 -16.89 10.54 10.77
C ILE A 124 -15.62 11.37 11.00
N GLU A 125 -14.63 11.16 10.16
CA GLU A 125 -13.41 11.97 10.12
C GLU A 125 -13.56 13.06 9.07
N VAL A 126 -13.53 14.33 9.49
CA VAL A 126 -13.60 15.47 8.58
C VAL A 126 -12.24 16.12 8.37
N PHE A 127 -11.96 16.52 7.13
CA PHE A 127 -10.74 17.24 6.78
C PHE A 127 -11.00 18.30 5.70
N GLN A 128 -10.10 19.28 5.62
CA GLN A 128 -10.13 20.39 4.65
C GLN A 128 -8.72 20.64 4.12
N ALA A 129 -8.58 21.07 2.86
CA ALA A 129 -7.26 21.37 2.29
C ALA A 129 -6.63 22.64 2.87
N GLN A 130 -7.45 23.62 3.28
CA GLN A 130 -6.99 24.88 3.87
C GLN A 130 -7.68 25.11 5.22
N PHE A 131 -6.90 25.46 6.24
CA PHE A 131 -7.43 25.69 7.59
C PHE A 131 -8.42 26.86 7.60
N GLY A 132 -9.65 26.59 8.08
CA GLY A 132 -10.69 27.61 8.27
C GLY A 132 -11.40 28.06 6.98
N SER A 133 -11.24 27.33 5.87
CA SER A 133 -11.87 27.70 4.60
C SER A 133 -13.29 27.15 4.42
N SER A 134 -13.73 26.24 5.29
CA SER A 134 -14.97 25.49 5.12
C SER A 134 -15.81 25.48 6.41
N ASP A 135 -17.14 25.39 6.26
CA ASP A 135 -18.10 25.30 7.35
C ASP A 135 -18.63 23.85 7.51
N TYR A 136 -19.71 23.67 8.27
CA TYR A 136 -20.31 22.37 8.56
C TYR A 136 -21.38 21.94 7.55
N GLU A 137 -21.61 22.66 6.44
CA GLU A 137 -22.74 22.42 5.54
C GLU A 137 -22.73 20.98 4.95
N VAL A 138 -21.55 20.44 4.64
CA VAL A 138 -21.42 19.05 4.15
C VAL A 138 -21.90 18.02 5.19
N LEU A 139 -21.74 18.32 6.49
CA LEU A 139 -22.17 17.43 7.56
C LEU A 139 -23.70 17.36 7.71
N LYS A 140 -24.45 18.29 7.11
CA LYS A 140 -25.92 18.23 7.10
C LYS A 140 -26.46 16.96 6.45
N LEU A 141 -25.69 16.37 5.53
CA LEU A 141 -26.04 15.10 4.90
C LEU A 141 -26.15 13.94 5.90
N PHE A 142 -25.56 14.08 7.09
CA PHE A 142 -25.59 13.06 8.13
C PHE A 142 -26.66 13.33 9.21
N GLU A 143 -27.37 14.46 9.16
CA GLU A 143 -28.39 14.85 10.15
C GLU A 143 -29.59 13.91 10.20
N GLY A 144 -29.83 13.11 9.16
CA GLY A 144 -30.94 12.15 9.11
C GLY A 144 -30.64 10.79 9.74
N ILE A 145 -29.40 10.52 10.16
CA ILE A 145 -28.99 9.23 10.73
C ILE A 145 -29.47 9.12 12.17
N ARG A 146 -30.09 8.01 12.55
CA ARG A 146 -30.62 7.76 13.91
C ARG A 146 -30.19 6.39 14.44
N GLY A 147 -30.40 6.16 15.72
CA GLY A 147 -30.21 4.85 16.37
C GLY A 147 -28.76 4.37 16.48
N VAL A 148 -27.77 5.26 16.31
CA VAL A 148 -26.35 4.90 16.38
C VAL A 148 -25.91 4.79 17.84
N ARG A 149 -25.45 3.62 18.28
CA ARG A 149 -25.05 3.45 19.71
C ARG A 149 -23.83 4.31 20.07
N ARG A 150 -22.87 4.45 19.17
CA ARG A 150 -21.66 5.27 19.33
C ARG A 150 -21.40 6.13 18.09
N ALA A 151 -21.74 7.41 18.17
CA ALA A 151 -21.41 8.39 17.14
C ALA A 151 -20.18 9.22 17.54
N ARG A 152 -19.24 9.40 16.62
CA ARG A 152 -18.04 10.23 16.82
C ARG A 152 -17.74 11.04 15.56
N VAL A 153 -17.63 12.36 15.69
CA VAL A 153 -17.20 13.25 14.60
C VAL A 153 -15.91 13.95 15.05
N TYR A 154 -14.85 13.90 14.23
CA TYR A 154 -13.54 14.45 14.61
C TYR A 154 -12.72 14.90 13.40
N GLY A 155 -11.61 15.62 13.65
CA GLY A 155 -10.71 16.12 12.62
C GLY A 155 -10.74 17.65 12.55
N SER A 156 -10.99 18.21 11.37
CA SER A 156 -11.09 19.66 11.13
C SER A 156 -12.40 20.28 11.64
N VAL A 157 -12.73 20.07 12.92
CA VAL A 157 -14.00 20.48 13.56
C VAL A 157 -13.89 21.74 14.43
N THR A 158 -12.69 22.31 14.57
CA THR A 158 -12.40 23.39 15.54
C THR A 158 -13.21 24.66 15.33
N ALA A 159 -13.80 24.86 14.15
CA ALA A 159 -14.58 26.06 13.82
C ALA A 159 -16.07 25.96 14.19
N PHE A 160 -16.57 24.77 14.54
CA PHE A 160 -18.00 24.52 14.84
C PHE A 160 -18.20 23.36 15.85
N PRO A 161 -17.54 23.40 17.01
CA PRO A 161 -17.61 22.30 17.99
C PRO A 161 -19.03 22.02 18.50
N GLU A 162 -19.87 23.03 18.62
CA GLU A 162 -21.25 22.91 19.13
C GLU A 162 -22.16 22.17 18.15
N TYR A 163 -21.97 22.39 16.85
CA TYR A 163 -22.67 21.63 15.81
C TYR A 163 -22.26 20.15 15.84
N VAL A 164 -20.99 19.86 16.09
CA VAL A 164 -20.48 18.48 16.18
C VAL A 164 -21.06 17.75 17.37
N GLU A 165 -21.14 18.40 18.53
CA GLU A 165 -21.77 17.82 19.73
C GLU A 165 -23.25 17.52 19.47
N TRP A 166 -23.99 18.50 18.94
CA TRP A 166 -25.39 18.33 18.56
C TRP A 166 -25.57 17.19 17.55
N LEU A 167 -24.75 17.11 16.50
CA LEU A 167 -24.86 16.09 15.47
C LEU A 167 -24.60 14.69 16.03
N GLN A 168 -23.61 14.55 16.92
CA GLN A 168 -23.32 13.28 17.58
C GLN A 168 -24.49 12.80 18.45
N ASP A 169 -25.18 13.72 19.13
CA ASP A 169 -26.32 13.36 19.97
C ASP A 169 -27.60 13.13 19.15
N ALA A 170 -27.80 13.89 18.08
CA ALA A 170 -28.82 13.64 17.08
C ALA A 170 -28.71 12.22 16.51
N MET A 171 -27.50 11.75 16.19
CA MET A 171 -27.27 10.39 15.68
C MET A 171 -27.58 9.28 16.68
N LYS A 172 -27.38 9.53 17.98
CA LYS A 172 -27.65 8.55 19.05
C LYS A 172 -29.13 8.46 19.41
N THR A 173 -29.92 9.43 18.99
CA THR A 173 -31.36 9.47 19.25
C THR A 173 -32.05 8.29 18.53
N PRO A 174 -33.01 7.59 19.17
CA PRO A 174 -33.76 6.50 18.56
C PRO A 174 -34.44 6.85 17.24
N GLU A 175 -34.73 5.84 16.42
CA GLU A 175 -35.51 6.03 15.19
C GLU A 175 -36.94 6.50 15.52
N GLY A 176 -37.39 7.55 14.82
CA GLY A 176 -38.75 8.08 14.93
C GLY A 176 -38.95 9.18 15.98
N GLU A 177 -37.93 9.52 16.77
CA GLU A 177 -37.97 10.66 17.69
C GLU A 177 -37.53 11.95 16.96
N GLU A 178 -38.29 13.03 17.17
CA GLU A 178 -38.00 14.33 16.54
C GLU A 178 -36.80 14.97 17.24
N VAL A 179 -35.79 15.33 16.46
CA VAL A 179 -34.61 16.06 16.94
C VAL A 179 -34.79 17.53 16.55
N GLU A 180 -34.63 18.43 17.52
CA GLU A 180 -34.63 19.87 17.25
C GLU A 180 -33.52 20.24 16.25
N VAL A 181 -33.88 21.00 15.21
CA VAL A 181 -32.94 21.49 14.20
C VAL A 181 -31.89 22.37 14.86
N PHE A 182 -30.62 22.19 14.49
CA PHE A 182 -29.54 23.02 15.01
C PHE A 182 -29.77 24.50 14.69
N ASP A 183 -29.85 25.32 15.73
CA ASP A 183 -30.02 26.76 15.64
C ASP A 183 -28.79 27.47 16.20
N LYS A 184 -27.95 27.98 15.29
CA LYS A 184 -26.70 28.66 15.62
C LYS A 184 -26.91 29.92 16.49
N GLU A 185 -28.07 30.57 16.39
CA GLU A 185 -28.35 31.82 17.12
C GLU A 185 -28.71 31.55 18.59
N LYS A 186 -29.34 30.41 18.90
CA LYS A 186 -29.65 30.00 20.28
C LYS A 186 -28.43 29.64 21.10
N VAL A 187 -27.41 29.05 20.47
CA VAL A 187 -26.15 28.66 21.13
C VAL A 187 -25.32 29.89 21.49
N GLY A 188 -25.21 30.87 20.59
CA GLY A 188 -24.53 32.14 20.86
C GLY A 188 -25.22 33.02 21.92
N ALA A 189 -26.54 32.88 22.09
CA ALA A 189 -27.30 33.60 23.11
C ALA A 189 -27.11 33.02 24.53
N GLN A 190 -26.87 31.72 24.67
CA GLN A 190 -26.58 31.10 25.97
C GLN A 190 -25.21 31.53 26.52
N ASP A 191 -24.19 31.60 25.69
CA ASP A 191 -22.85 32.07 26.08
C ASP A 191 -22.84 33.56 26.46
N GLN A 192 -23.60 34.40 25.76
CA GLN A 192 -23.76 35.80 26.16
C GLN A 192 -24.50 35.95 27.49
N SER A 193 -25.50 35.10 27.78
CA SER A 193 -26.24 35.14 29.05
C SER A 193 -25.35 34.79 30.26
N ILE A 194 -24.43 33.84 30.10
CA ILE A 194 -23.45 33.45 31.13
C ILE A 194 -22.41 34.57 31.34
N PHE A 195 -21.97 35.21 30.25
CA PHE A 195 -21.03 36.34 30.34
C PHE A 195 -21.65 37.59 31.00
N THR A 196 -22.93 37.89 30.75
CA THR A 196 -23.65 38.96 31.47
C THR A 196 -23.89 38.61 32.94
N SER A 197 -24.14 37.34 33.28
CA SER A 197 -24.34 36.93 34.69
C SER A 197 -23.06 37.01 35.53
N ILE A 198 -21.87 36.94 34.92
CA ILE A 198 -20.56 37.03 35.62
C ILE A 198 -20.10 38.49 35.76
N MET A 199 -20.55 39.40 34.88
CA MET A 199 -20.19 40.82 34.91
C MET A 199 -21.04 41.67 35.87
N ASP A 200 -22.18 41.18 36.37
CA ASP A 200 -23.07 41.92 37.29
C ASP A 200 -22.73 41.73 38.79
N THR A 201 -21.68 41.00 39.15
CA THR A 201 -21.33 40.70 40.56
C THR A 201 -20.12 41.44 41.15
N HIS A 202 -19.52 42.41 40.45
CA HIS A 202 -18.44 43.23 41.03
C HIS A 202 -18.57 44.72 40.72
N GLN A 203 -19.58 45.36 41.31
CA GLN A 203 -19.48 46.76 41.73
C GLN A 203 -19.40 46.77 43.26
N ASP A 204 -18.18 46.86 43.81
CA ASP A 204 -17.94 47.66 45.01
C ASP A 204 -16.45 47.81 45.34
N THR A 205 -16.10 49.02 45.78
CA THR A 205 -14.90 49.46 46.53
C THR A 205 -13.57 49.79 45.80
N SER A 206 -13.43 51.10 45.52
CA SER A 206 -12.37 52.05 45.96
C SER A 206 -10.87 51.83 45.66
N ALA A 207 -10.28 52.90 45.09
CA ALA A 207 -8.88 53.14 44.71
C ALA A 207 -7.87 53.26 45.89
N PRO A 208 -6.54 53.39 45.60
CA PRO A 208 -5.95 54.73 45.36
C PRO A 208 -4.87 54.83 44.25
N GLN A 209 -5.04 55.83 43.34
CA GLN A 209 -4.15 56.95 42.95
C GLN A 209 -2.63 56.92 43.34
N VAL A 210 -1.57 57.22 42.54
CA VAL A 210 -1.14 58.26 41.51
C VAL A 210 0.31 57.88 41.01
N PRO A 211 1.03 58.53 40.04
CA PRO A 211 0.74 59.30 38.78
C PRO A 211 1.35 58.62 37.52
N ASP A 212 0.83 58.74 36.31
CA ASP A 212 0.80 59.88 35.35
C ASP A 212 2.16 60.42 34.86
N ASN A 213 2.39 60.26 33.55
CA ASN A 213 3.18 61.13 32.68
C ASN A 213 2.94 60.75 31.18
N GLY A 214 1.98 61.44 30.53
CA GLY A 214 2.17 62.12 29.23
C GLY A 214 2.24 61.33 27.91
N GLU A 215 1.06 61.13 27.30
CA GLU A 215 0.60 61.30 25.88
C GLU A 215 1.55 61.79 24.73
N PRO A 216 1.13 61.78 23.43
CA PRO A 216 0.25 60.84 22.69
C PRO A 216 0.63 60.60 21.18
N SER A 217 -0.19 59.75 20.53
CA SER A 217 -0.62 59.83 19.11
C SER A 217 0.24 59.22 17.98
N SER A 218 -0.28 58.16 17.34
CA SER A 218 -0.86 58.29 15.98
C SER A 218 -1.52 56.99 15.49
N ARG A 219 -2.77 57.14 15.04
CA ARG A 219 -3.57 56.21 14.23
C ARG A 219 -2.83 55.74 12.97
N ILE A 220 -2.90 54.45 12.66
CA ILE A 220 -2.95 53.96 11.28
C ILE A 220 -4.00 52.85 11.19
N GLN A 221 -5.14 53.17 10.58
CA GLN A 221 -6.08 52.20 10.01
C GLN A 221 -5.52 51.69 8.67
N PRO A 222 -5.77 50.43 8.29
CA PRO A 222 -5.43 49.93 6.96
C PRO A 222 -6.45 50.44 5.90
N PRO A 223 -6.03 50.72 4.65
CA PRO A 223 -6.95 51.16 3.62
C PRO A 223 -7.76 50.00 3.04
N ASN A 224 -9.05 50.29 2.91
CA ASN A 224 -10.07 49.49 2.24
C ASN A 224 -9.74 49.23 0.76
N LEU A 225 -9.97 47.97 0.36
CA LEU A 225 -10.15 47.51 -1.00
C LEU A 225 -11.40 48.14 -1.61
N LEU A 226 -11.22 48.95 -2.67
CA LEU A 226 -12.31 49.35 -3.55
C LEU A 226 -12.28 48.52 -4.83
N GLN A 227 -13.41 47.84 -5.04
CA GLN A 227 -13.84 47.13 -6.22
C GLN A 227 -13.53 47.89 -7.52
N ARG A 228 -12.88 47.19 -8.47
CA ARG A 228 -13.16 47.36 -9.90
C ARG A 228 -13.48 46.01 -10.53
N ARG A 229 -14.77 45.80 -10.73
CA ARG A 229 -15.33 44.85 -11.70
C ARG A 229 -14.91 45.29 -13.09
N SER A 230 -14.19 44.45 -13.81
CA SER A 230 -14.22 44.41 -15.27
C SER A 230 -14.61 43.00 -15.70
N ARG A 231 -15.83 42.88 -16.21
CA ARG A 231 -16.34 41.72 -16.92
C ARG A 231 -15.57 41.58 -18.24
N LEU A 232 -14.92 40.45 -18.44
CA LEU A 232 -14.62 39.90 -19.76
C LEU A 232 -14.49 38.38 -19.63
N GLY A 233 -15.35 37.69 -20.39
CA GLY A 233 -15.09 36.36 -20.95
C GLY A 233 -15.00 35.17 -20.00
N MET A 234 -16.10 34.43 -19.88
CA MET A 234 -16.09 33.01 -19.55
C MET A 234 -15.17 32.24 -20.53
N GLN A 235 -14.13 31.60 -20.01
CA GLN A 235 -13.61 30.28 -20.43
C GLN A 235 -12.29 30.01 -19.69
N GLN A 236 -12.35 29.28 -18.58
CA GLN A 236 -11.33 28.37 -18.07
C GLN A 236 -11.77 27.84 -16.71
N PHE A 237 -11.42 26.58 -16.44
CA PHE A 237 -11.87 25.70 -15.35
C PHE A 237 -13.18 24.95 -15.60
N ARG A 238 -13.08 23.97 -16.50
CA ARG A 238 -13.89 22.75 -16.47
C ARG A 238 -12.94 21.54 -16.43
N ASN A 239 -13.20 20.66 -15.47
CA ASN A 239 -12.99 19.20 -15.48
C ASN A 239 -11.54 18.68 -15.49
N CYS A 240 -11.03 18.33 -14.29
CA CYS A 240 -10.12 17.19 -14.13
C CYS A 240 -10.94 16.00 -13.68
N THR A 241 -11.68 15.41 -14.62
CA THR A 241 -12.33 14.10 -14.46
C THR A 241 -11.40 13.08 -15.12
N ALA A 242 -10.94 12.10 -14.34
CA ALA A 242 -10.15 10.98 -14.83
C ALA A 242 -10.94 10.22 -15.91
N LEU A 243 -10.45 10.23 -17.14
CA LEU A 243 -11.00 9.45 -18.25
C LEU A 243 -10.28 8.10 -18.33
N LEU A 244 -10.77 7.13 -17.56
CA LEU A 244 -10.80 5.74 -18.01
C LEU A 244 -12.09 5.61 -18.84
N HIS A 245 -11.99 5.67 -20.17
CA HIS A 245 -13.11 5.30 -21.03
C HIS A 245 -13.33 3.77 -20.95
N PHE A 246 -13.97 3.33 -19.87
CA PHE A 246 -14.89 2.20 -19.95
C PHE A 246 -16.19 2.75 -20.53
N TRP A 247 -16.69 2.12 -21.60
CA TRP A 247 -18.04 2.39 -22.08
C TRP A 247 -19.05 2.07 -20.97
N GLU A 248 -19.54 3.09 -20.26
CA GLU A 248 -20.76 3.02 -19.47
C GLU A 248 -21.95 3.40 -20.36
N LEU A 249 -22.69 2.38 -20.80
CA LEU A 249 -24.09 2.53 -21.15
C LEU A 249 -24.90 1.79 -20.07
N ASP A 250 -25.70 2.61 -19.38
CA ASP A 250 -26.69 2.31 -18.37
C ASP A 250 -27.56 1.08 -18.73
N LEU A 251 -27.31 -0.07 -18.11
CA LEU A 251 -28.27 -1.16 -17.87
C LEU A 251 -27.65 -2.22 -16.96
N GLY A 252 -28.39 -2.62 -15.91
CA GLY A 252 -27.90 -3.40 -14.78
C GLY A 252 -27.10 -4.68 -15.06
N TYR A 253 -26.32 -5.08 -14.05
CA TYR A 253 -25.50 -6.30 -13.99
C TYR A 253 -26.20 -7.52 -14.61
N ARG A 254 -25.81 -7.84 -15.84
CA ARG A 254 -25.67 -9.21 -16.32
C ARG A 254 -24.23 -9.38 -16.77
N ILE A 255 -23.49 -10.23 -16.06
CA ILE A 255 -22.31 -10.88 -16.63
C ILE A 255 -22.82 -11.77 -17.76
N GLY A 256 -22.91 -11.18 -18.95
CA GLY A 256 -23.05 -11.88 -20.21
C GLY A 256 -21.73 -11.76 -20.94
N LEU A 257 -20.81 -12.70 -20.70
CA LEU A 257 -19.71 -12.99 -21.61
C LEU A 257 -20.30 -13.29 -23.00
N ARG A 258 -20.45 -12.27 -23.86
CA ARG A 258 -20.57 -12.48 -25.30
C ARG A 258 -19.18 -12.37 -25.91
N ARG A 259 -18.91 -13.37 -26.76
CA ARG A 259 -17.66 -13.62 -27.50
C ARG A 259 -17.23 -12.36 -28.26
N THR A 260 -16.19 -11.69 -27.78
CA THR A 260 -15.17 -10.83 -28.45
C THR A 260 -14.85 -9.63 -27.56
N GLN A 261 -13.87 -9.79 -26.65
CA GLN A 261 -13.34 -8.67 -25.85
C GLN A 261 -12.10 -8.12 -26.57
N THR A 262 -12.18 -6.92 -27.14
CA THR A 262 -11.01 -6.12 -27.55
C THR A 262 -10.74 -5.13 -26.41
N LEU A 263 -9.53 -5.17 -25.83
CA LEU A 263 -9.07 -4.19 -24.85
C LEU A 263 -8.05 -3.27 -25.55
N VAL A 264 -8.30 -1.96 -25.53
CA VAL A 264 -7.37 -0.95 -26.05
C VAL A 264 -6.48 -0.49 -24.90
N PHE A 265 -5.19 -0.81 -24.94
CA PHE A 265 -4.22 -0.36 -23.95
C PHE A 265 -3.36 0.76 -24.54
N TRP A 266 -3.23 1.86 -23.77
CA TRP A 266 -2.39 3.00 -24.13
C TRP A 266 -1.21 3.07 -23.15
N ALA A 267 -0.01 2.90 -23.68
CA ALA A 267 1.23 3.13 -22.93
C ALA A 267 1.74 4.54 -23.25
N CYS A 268 1.43 5.50 -22.39
CA CYS A 268 2.10 6.80 -22.39
C CYS A 268 2.93 6.92 -21.13
N GLN A 269 4.21 7.26 -21.29
CA GLN A 269 5.18 7.50 -20.22
C GLN A 269 4.94 8.80 -19.43
N GLU A 270 3.68 9.19 -19.21
CA GLU A 270 3.36 10.26 -18.27
C GLU A 270 3.07 9.65 -16.90
N GLN A 271 3.50 10.37 -15.85
CA GLN A 271 3.55 9.98 -14.43
C GLN A 271 2.17 9.62 -13.84
N PHE A 272 1.59 8.53 -14.31
CA PHE A 272 0.46 7.89 -13.66
C PHE A 272 1.01 6.65 -12.94
N GLU A 273 0.76 6.57 -11.64
CA GLU A 273 0.83 5.31 -10.90
C GLU A 273 -0.22 4.37 -11.51
N VAL A 274 0.13 3.72 -12.63
CA VAL A 274 -0.64 2.62 -13.17
C VAL A 274 -0.61 1.55 -12.08
N PRO A 275 -1.77 1.12 -11.52
CA PRO A 275 -1.79 -0.03 -10.63
C PRO A 275 -1.06 -1.13 -11.36
N ALA A 276 0.04 -1.62 -10.79
CA ALA A 276 0.98 -2.45 -11.53
C ALA A 276 0.18 -3.55 -12.21
N LEU A 277 0.15 -3.58 -13.55
CA LEU A 277 -0.75 -4.47 -14.33
C LEU A 277 -0.62 -5.95 -13.91
N ARG A 278 0.52 -6.29 -13.31
CA ARG A 278 0.82 -7.55 -12.61
C ARG A 278 -0.21 -7.96 -11.54
N GLU A 279 -0.90 -7.02 -10.90
CA GLU A 279 -1.85 -7.25 -9.80
C GLU A 279 -3.26 -7.57 -10.30
N VAL A 280 -3.54 -7.27 -11.57
CA VAL A 280 -4.88 -7.44 -12.16
C VAL A 280 -5.00 -8.83 -12.81
N SER A 281 -5.44 -9.82 -12.03
CA SER A 281 -5.60 -11.21 -12.49
C SER A 281 -6.54 -11.40 -13.69
N SER A 282 -7.40 -10.42 -13.99
CA SER A 282 -8.29 -10.45 -15.17
C SER A 282 -7.54 -10.20 -16.49
N ILE A 283 -6.38 -9.56 -16.48
CA ILE A 283 -5.57 -9.29 -17.68
C ILE A 283 -5.17 -10.59 -18.38
N ALA A 284 -4.74 -11.61 -17.62
CA ALA A 284 -4.37 -12.92 -18.17
C ALA A 284 -5.55 -13.67 -18.83
N LYS A 285 -6.80 -13.24 -18.60
CA LYS A 285 -8.01 -13.84 -19.17
C LYS A 285 -8.38 -13.24 -20.53
N VAL A 286 -7.86 -12.06 -20.86
CA VAL A 286 -8.11 -11.40 -22.14
C VAL A 286 -7.44 -12.20 -23.25
N ARG A 287 -8.17 -12.42 -24.35
CA ARG A 287 -7.70 -13.22 -25.49
C ARG A 287 -7.42 -12.38 -26.73
N LYS A 288 -7.97 -11.16 -26.82
CA LYS A 288 -7.78 -10.25 -27.92
C LYS A 288 -7.33 -8.88 -27.40
N TRP A 289 -6.20 -8.42 -27.90
CA TRP A 289 -5.53 -7.19 -27.49
C TRP A 289 -5.34 -6.27 -28.68
N ASN A 290 -5.69 -5.00 -28.49
CA ASN A 290 -5.35 -3.93 -29.41
C ASN A 290 -4.50 -2.95 -28.61
N VAL A 291 -3.24 -2.77 -28.98
CA VAL A 291 -2.27 -1.98 -28.22
C VAL A 291 -1.83 -0.81 -29.08
N ILE A 292 -1.94 0.40 -28.55
CA ILE A 292 -1.48 1.61 -29.23
C ILE A 292 -0.21 2.09 -28.55
N ILE A 293 0.85 2.25 -29.33
CA ILE A 293 2.15 2.70 -28.82
C ILE A 293 2.62 3.96 -29.53
N SER A 294 3.23 4.86 -28.77
CA SER A 294 4.03 5.97 -29.28
C SER A 294 5.51 5.61 -29.10
N ALA A 295 6.31 5.92 -30.12
CA ALA A 295 7.75 5.72 -30.11
C ALA A 295 8.54 6.98 -29.70
N ARG A 296 7.90 7.96 -29.06
CA ARG A 296 8.57 9.20 -28.63
C ARG A 296 9.66 8.90 -27.59
N THR A 297 10.83 9.54 -27.72
CA THR A 297 11.87 9.48 -26.70
C THR A 297 11.66 10.60 -25.67
N LEU A 298 11.50 10.26 -24.39
CA LEU A 298 11.58 11.22 -23.29
C LEU A 298 12.96 11.11 -22.63
N ASP A 299 13.66 12.24 -22.49
CA ASP A 299 15.07 12.28 -22.06
C ASP A 299 15.32 11.82 -20.59
N SER A 300 14.34 11.22 -19.87
CA SER A 300 14.51 10.96 -18.42
C SER A 300 13.89 9.72 -17.77
N LEU A 301 13.16 8.82 -18.46
CA LEU A 301 12.60 7.62 -17.82
C LEU A 301 12.57 6.41 -18.78
N PRO A 302 12.85 5.17 -18.32
CA PRO A 302 12.70 3.97 -19.15
C PRO A 302 11.22 3.63 -19.42
N ALA A 303 10.94 3.02 -20.57
CA ALA A 303 9.61 2.69 -21.12
C ALA A 303 8.86 1.61 -20.31
N CYS A 304 8.53 1.90 -19.05
CA CYS A 304 8.03 0.92 -18.09
C CYS A 304 6.64 0.34 -18.45
N GLY A 305 5.75 1.14 -19.06
CA GLY A 305 4.36 0.73 -19.28
C GLY A 305 4.19 -0.42 -20.30
N PHE A 306 4.90 -0.35 -21.43
CA PHE A 306 4.78 -1.36 -22.49
C PHE A 306 5.47 -2.68 -22.13
N PHE A 307 6.61 -2.61 -21.45
CA PHE A 307 7.26 -3.79 -20.88
C PHE A 307 6.35 -4.52 -19.88
N GLU A 308 5.76 -3.80 -18.92
CA GLU A 308 4.85 -4.40 -17.93
C GLU A 308 3.59 -5.01 -18.56
N LEU A 309 3.05 -4.39 -19.62
CA LEU A 309 1.97 -4.97 -20.40
C LEU A 309 2.39 -6.29 -21.05
N CYS A 310 3.49 -6.30 -21.79
CA CYS A 310 3.98 -7.49 -22.48
C CYS A 310 4.30 -8.63 -21.48
N ARG A 311 4.90 -8.31 -20.33
CA ARG A 311 5.08 -9.25 -19.21
C ARG A 311 3.76 -9.84 -18.74
N ALA A 312 2.74 -9.00 -18.50
CA ALA A 312 1.44 -9.46 -18.05
C ALA A 312 0.73 -10.33 -19.10
N ILE A 313 0.74 -9.93 -20.37
CA ILE A 313 0.14 -10.67 -21.48
C ILE A 313 0.85 -12.02 -21.69
N SER A 314 2.19 -12.06 -21.56
CA SER A 314 3.00 -13.28 -21.72
C SER A 314 2.70 -14.39 -20.69
N ARG A 315 2.07 -14.04 -19.56
CA ARG A 315 1.59 -15.02 -18.56
C ARG A 315 0.23 -15.61 -18.95
N GLY A 316 -0.48 -14.95 -19.85
CA GLY A 316 -1.75 -15.43 -20.41
C GLY A 316 -1.55 -16.29 -21.66
N ALA A 317 -2.67 -16.58 -22.32
CA ALA A 317 -2.70 -17.24 -23.62
C ALA A 317 -3.47 -16.34 -24.62
N PRO A 318 -2.89 -15.18 -25.01
CA PRO A 318 -3.51 -14.30 -26.00
C PRO A 318 -3.65 -15.03 -27.34
N LYS A 319 -4.82 -14.91 -27.97
CA LYS A 319 -5.07 -15.46 -29.31
C LYS A 319 -4.84 -14.42 -30.40
N HIS A 320 -5.19 -13.17 -30.11
CA HIS A 320 -5.06 -12.07 -31.06
C HIS A 320 -4.37 -10.89 -30.40
N ILE A 321 -3.33 -10.36 -31.05
CA ILE A 321 -2.66 -9.13 -30.63
C ILE A 321 -2.43 -8.27 -31.86
N GLU A 322 -2.92 -7.05 -31.79
CA GLU A 322 -2.73 -6.02 -32.79
C GLU A 322 -1.97 -4.87 -32.12
N VAL A 323 -0.79 -4.52 -32.65
CA VAL A 323 0.02 -3.40 -32.18
C VAL A 323 -0.05 -2.30 -33.24
N ALA A 324 -0.70 -1.20 -32.90
CA ALA A 324 -0.81 -0.02 -33.76
C ALA A 324 0.17 1.05 -33.28
N ILE A 325 1.06 1.49 -34.15
CA ILE A 325 2.12 2.45 -33.85
C ILE A 325 1.68 3.84 -34.33
N VAL A 326 1.89 4.86 -33.51
CA VAL A 326 1.66 6.26 -33.91
C VAL A 326 2.71 6.67 -34.95
N PRO A 327 2.31 7.09 -36.17
CA PRO A 327 3.26 7.59 -37.17
C PRO A 327 4.11 8.75 -36.67
N LYS A 328 5.30 8.89 -37.25
CA LYS A 328 6.23 9.97 -36.92
C LYS A 328 5.60 11.33 -37.26
N PHE A 329 6.04 12.35 -36.53
CA PHE A 329 5.65 13.77 -36.70
C PHE A 329 4.20 14.13 -36.37
N ILE A 330 3.30 13.18 -36.04
CA ILE A 330 1.93 13.51 -35.59
C ILE A 330 1.95 14.18 -34.22
N GLU A 331 2.80 13.71 -33.32
CA GLU A 331 2.80 14.18 -31.93
C GLU A 331 3.48 15.55 -31.81
N TYR A 332 2.72 16.55 -31.37
CA TYR A 332 3.19 17.92 -31.23
C TYR A 332 4.38 18.02 -30.26
N GLY A 333 5.45 18.69 -30.69
CA GLY A 333 6.65 18.92 -29.90
C GLY A 333 7.60 17.72 -29.77
N VAL A 334 7.31 16.59 -30.42
CA VAL A 334 8.21 15.44 -30.46
C VAL A 334 9.24 15.62 -31.58
N THR A 335 10.52 15.62 -31.21
CA THR A 335 11.65 15.82 -32.15
C THR A 335 12.57 14.61 -32.23
N LYS A 336 12.38 13.62 -31.35
CA LYS A 336 13.18 12.39 -31.27
C LYS A 336 12.27 11.19 -31.11
N TRP A 337 12.58 10.14 -31.86
CA TRP A 337 11.91 8.84 -31.77
C TRP A 337 12.94 7.78 -31.41
N GLU A 338 12.50 6.85 -30.56
CA GLU A 338 13.28 5.67 -30.21
C GLU A 338 13.37 4.73 -31.42
N ALA A 339 14.48 4.02 -31.57
CA ALA A 339 14.62 3.02 -32.61
C ALA A 339 13.58 1.90 -32.39
N MET A 340 12.91 1.44 -33.46
CA MET A 340 11.84 0.44 -33.33
C MET A 340 12.35 -0.87 -32.72
N GLU A 341 13.62 -1.23 -32.89
CA GLU A 341 14.22 -2.40 -32.23
C GLU A 341 14.13 -2.33 -30.71
N VAL A 342 14.25 -1.13 -30.15
CA VAL A 342 14.20 -0.89 -28.71
C VAL A 342 12.75 -0.76 -28.27
N ALA A 343 11.97 0.11 -28.93
CA ALA A 343 10.57 0.36 -28.60
C ALA A 343 9.70 -0.91 -28.67
N LEU A 344 9.96 -1.80 -29.64
CA LEU A 344 9.24 -3.06 -29.84
C LEU A 344 9.90 -4.27 -29.19
N SER A 345 11.06 -4.11 -28.54
CA SER A 345 11.75 -5.21 -27.85
C SER A 345 10.87 -6.01 -26.88
N PRO A 346 9.87 -5.42 -26.16
CA PRO A 346 9.02 -6.19 -25.24
C PRO A 346 8.19 -7.29 -25.91
N LEU A 347 7.86 -7.12 -27.19
CA LEU A 347 7.06 -8.09 -27.94
C LEU A 347 7.77 -9.43 -28.10
N ARG A 348 9.09 -9.45 -27.94
CA ARG A 348 9.90 -10.68 -27.95
C ARG A 348 9.54 -11.65 -26.82
N LEU A 349 8.81 -11.22 -25.80
CA LEU A 349 8.31 -12.06 -24.71
C LEU A 349 7.10 -12.92 -25.10
N LEU A 350 6.39 -12.57 -26.18
CA LEU A 350 5.13 -13.19 -26.56
C LEU A 350 5.37 -14.48 -27.33
N ARG A 351 4.56 -15.52 -27.05
CA ARG A 351 4.60 -16.82 -27.75
C ARG A 351 3.18 -17.35 -27.93
N ASN A 352 3.02 -18.22 -28.92
CA ASN A 352 1.77 -18.94 -29.22
C ASN A 352 0.57 -18.01 -29.50
N VAL A 353 0.79 -16.86 -30.12
CA VAL A 353 -0.29 -15.96 -30.55
C VAL A 353 -0.84 -16.46 -31.89
N GLU A 354 -2.14 -16.73 -32.00
CA GLU A 354 -2.75 -17.22 -33.25
C GLU A 354 -2.72 -16.14 -34.35
N THR A 355 -3.00 -14.90 -33.99
CA THR A 355 -3.01 -13.75 -34.89
C THR A 355 -2.22 -12.60 -34.29
N PHE A 356 -1.11 -12.24 -34.93
CA PHE A 356 -0.26 -11.15 -34.50
C PHE A 356 -0.06 -10.16 -35.66
N MET A 357 -0.27 -8.87 -35.41
CA MET A 357 -0.17 -7.84 -36.43
C MET A 357 0.47 -6.59 -35.86
N ILE A 358 1.38 -5.99 -36.62
CA ILE A 358 1.94 -4.66 -36.37
C ILE A 358 1.51 -3.78 -37.54
N ARG A 359 1.07 -2.55 -37.26
CA ARG A 359 0.69 -1.58 -38.30
C ARG A 359 0.77 -0.16 -37.77
N ASP A 360 0.61 0.82 -38.65
CA ASP A 360 0.39 2.19 -38.25
C ASP A 360 -1.06 2.41 -37.76
N THR A 361 -1.22 3.36 -36.83
CA THR A 361 -2.53 3.87 -36.40
C THR A 361 -3.18 4.69 -37.52
N SER A 362 -4.51 4.62 -37.59
CA SER A 362 -5.28 5.63 -38.33
C SER A 362 -5.52 6.86 -37.45
N PRO A 363 -5.72 8.07 -38.03
CA PRO A 363 -5.93 9.29 -37.25
C PRO A 363 -7.06 9.21 -36.22
N PHE A 364 -8.09 8.39 -36.48
CA PHE A 364 -9.24 8.19 -35.59
C PHE A 364 -8.98 7.21 -34.43
N GLU A 365 -7.88 6.45 -34.48
CA GLU A 365 -7.47 5.54 -33.40
C GLU A 365 -6.54 6.21 -32.41
N ILE A 366 -5.93 7.33 -32.78
CA ILE A 366 -5.03 8.09 -31.92
C ILE A 366 -5.85 8.75 -30.80
N PRO A 367 -5.57 8.47 -29.53
CA PRO A 367 -6.34 9.05 -28.42
C PRO A 367 -6.26 10.58 -28.39
N ASP A 368 -7.37 11.24 -28.00
CA ASP A 368 -7.46 12.70 -27.84
C ASP A 368 -6.45 13.29 -26.83
N THR A 369 -5.80 12.45 -26.02
CA THR A 369 -4.74 12.84 -25.09
C THR A 369 -3.42 13.17 -25.78
N ILE A 370 -3.24 12.75 -27.05
CA ILE A 370 -2.09 13.09 -27.85
C ILE A 370 -2.41 14.39 -28.58
N ASN A 371 -1.65 15.46 -28.28
CA ASN A 371 -1.71 16.69 -29.06
C ASN A 371 -1.20 16.39 -30.46
N GLN A 372 -2.13 16.27 -31.40
CA GLN A 372 -1.81 16.10 -32.82
C GLN A 372 -1.41 17.46 -33.38
N ASP A 373 -0.31 17.49 -34.13
CA ASP A 373 0.09 18.68 -34.86
C ASP A 373 -0.82 18.84 -36.09
N GLU A 374 -1.71 19.84 -36.04
CA GLU A 374 -2.72 20.12 -37.07
C GLU A 374 -2.09 20.52 -38.42
N ASP A 375 -0.80 20.89 -38.43
CA ASP A 375 -0.06 21.32 -39.63
C ASP A 375 0.64 20.15 -40.37
N VAL A 376 0.48 18.91 -39.89
CA VAL A 376 1.14 17.73 -40.50
C VAL A 376 0.46 17.32 -41.81
N VAL A 377 1.15 17.57 -42.92
CA VAL A 377 0.66 17.27 -44.28
C VAL A 377 0.85 15.80 -44.66
N GLN A 378 1.79 15.08 -44.03
CA GLN A 378 2.12 13.70 -44.40
C GLN A 378 2.41 12.84 -43.16
N PHE A 379 1.68 11.72 -43.07
CA PHE A 379 1.92 10.66 -42.09
C PHE A 379 3.08 9.78 -42.55
N ILE A 380 4.19 9.77 -41.82
CA ILE A 380 5.36 8.93 -42.11
C ILE A 380 5.31 7.72 -41.19
N SER A 381 5.23 6.52 -41.75
CA SER A 381 5.20 5.27 -40.98
C SER A 381 6.40 5.18 -40.04
N ALA A 382 6.16 4.67 -38.83
CA ALA A 382 7.25 4.35 -37.93
C ALA A 382 7.98 3.05 -38.34
N MET A 383 7.34 2.20 -39.16
CA MET A 383 7.79 0.85 -39.51
C MET A 383 8.39 0.70 -40.91
N ASP A 384 8.26 1.68 -41.80
CA ASP A 384 8.73 1.57 -43.20
C ASP A 384 10.21 1.12 -43.31
N ASP A 385 11.06 1.56 -42.38
CA ASP A 385 12.50 1.21 -42.36
C ASP A 385 12.80 -0.14 -41.66
N TYR A 386 11.78 -0.80 -41.09
CA TYR A 386 11.92 -1.91 -40.13
C TYR A 386 11.19 -3.20 -40.53
N LEU A 387 10.95 -3.43 -41.83
CA LEU A 387 10.24 -4.61 -42.34
C LEU A 387 10.83 -5.95 -41.85
N VAL A 388 12.16 -6.03 -41.72
CA VAL A 388 12.84 -7.25 -41.21
C VAL A 388 12.50 -7.48 -39.74
N LEU A 389 12.48 -6.41 -38.93
CA LEU A 389 12.10 -6.49 -37.52
C LEU A 389 10.64 -6.92 -37.38
N GLU A 390 9.75 -6.38 -38.21
CA GLU A 390 8.32 -6.74 -38.24
C GLU A 390 8.13 -8.24 -38.44
N VAL A 391 8.71 -8.79 -39.51
CA VAL A 391 8.62 -10.22 -39.83
C VAL A 391 9.19 -11.07 -38.69
N ASN A 392 10.32 -10.67 -38.12
CA ASN A 392 10.93 -11.39 -37.00
C ASN A 392 10.03 -11.39 -35.76
N LEU A 393 9.42 -10.26 -35.41
CA LEU A 393 8.50 -10.17 -34.26
C LEU A 393 7.23 -10.98 -34.47
N ILE A 394 6.68 -10.99 -35.70
CA ILE A 394 5.53 -11.83 -36.06
C ILE A 394 5.88 -13.31 -35.87
N LEU A 395 7.01 -13.76 -36.44
CA LEU A 395 7.44 -15.16 -36.33
C LEU A 395 7.68 -15.57 -34.88
N LEU A 396 8.32 -14.70 -34.08
CA LEU A 396 8.55 -14.95 -32.65
C LEU A 396 7.24 -15.03 -31.87
N ALA A 397 6.31 -14.08 -32.07
CA ALA A 397 5.05 -14.03 -31.33
C ALA A 397 4.13 -15.23 -31.64
N GLN A 398 4.08 -15.66 -32.90
CA GLN A 398 3.28 -16.80 -33.33
C GLN A 398 3.97 -18.14 -33.04
N GLY A 399 5.30 -18.15 -32.96
CA GLY A 399 6.10 -19.32 -32.64
C GLY A 399 5.90 -19.83 -31.21
N ASN A 400 6.39 -21.05 -30.98
CA ASN A 400 6.39 -21.72 -29.68
C ASN A 400 7.79 -21.85 -29.08
N ASP A 401 8.77 -21.13 -29.64
CA ASP A 401 10.15 -21.18 -29.17
C ASP A 401 10.22 -20.82 -27.69
N PRO A 402 11.01 -21.55 -26.88
CA PRO A 402 11.15 -21.25 -25.48
C PRO A 402 11.68 -19.82 -25.29
N VAL A 403 11.06 -19.09 -24.36
CA VAL A 403 11.48 -17.74 -23.99
C VAL A 403 11.86 -17.72 -22.52
N GLU A 404 13.08 -17.27 -22.23
CA GLU A 404 13.51 -17.03 -20.87
C GLU A 404 12.94 -15.70 -20.39
N LYS A 405 12.19 -15.75 -19.28
CA LYS A 405 11.50 -14.60 -18.70
C LYS A 405 12.29 -14.10 -17.50
N CYS A 406 13.17 -13.12 -17.70
CA CYS A 406 14.04 -12.61 -16.64
C CYS A 406 13.26 -12.15 -15.42
N PHE A 407 12.13 -11.47 -15.64
CA PHE A 407 11.25 -11.00 -14.58
C PHE A 407 10.64 -12.11 -13.71
N GLU A 408 10.39 -13.30 -14.25
CA GLU A 408 9.93 -14.44 -13.43
C GLU A 408 11.10 -15.07 -12.67
N MET A 409 12.26 -15.18 -13.31
CA MET A 409 13.48 -15.69 -12.67
C MET A 409 13.95 -14.77 -11.54
N PHE A 410 13.85 -13.45 -11.71
CA PHE A 410 14.20 -12.46 -10.71
C PHE A 410 13.37 -12.62 -9.44
N GLY A 411 12.04 -12.78 -9.57
CA GLY A 411 11.16 -13.04 -8.43
C GLY A 411 11.55 -14.31 -7.65
N ASN A 412 12.04 -15.34 -8.32
CA ASN A 412 12.56 -16.54 -7.66
C ASN A 412 13.92 -16.30 -6.98
N LEU A 413 14.81 -15.52 -7.61
CA LEU A 413 16.10 -15.13 -7.03
C LEU A 413 15.92 -14.31 -5.75
N VAL A 414 15.00 -13.34 -5.76
CA VAL A 414 14.65 -12.55 -4.56
C VAL A 414 14.16 -13.46 -3.44
N ARG A 415 13.21 -14.37 -3.73
CA ARG A 415 12.71 -15.34 -2.72
C ARG A 415 13.81 -16.24 -2.18
N TYR A 416 14.74 -16.67 -3.04
CA TYR A 416 15.89 -17.46 -2.63
C TYR A 416 16.77 -16.67 -1.66
N ALA A 417 17.19 -15.46 -2.02
CA ALA A 417 18.02 -14.61 -1.16
C ALA A 417 17.32 -14.27 0.17
N GLN A 418 16.01 -13.98 0.11
CA GLN A 418 15.15 -13.73 1.27
C GLN A 418 15.03 -14.92 2.24
N ALA A 419 15.35 -16.15 1.81
CA ALA A 419 15.36 -17.32 2.70
C ALA A 419 16.55 -17.29 3.67
N PHE A 420 17.62 -16.54 3.37
CA PHE A 420 18.82 -16.39 4.19
C PHE A 420 18.76 -15.16 5.12
N GLU A 421 17.66 -14.40 5.10
CA GLU A 421 17.48 -13.24 5.95
C GLU A 421 16.54 -13.55 7.12
N LYS A 422 17.11 -13.52 8.34
CA LYS A 422 16.40 -13.75 9.61
C LYS A 422 15.45 -12.60 9.95
N ILE A 423 15.83 -11.36 9.63
CA ILE A 423 15.08 -10.16 10.00
C ILE A 423 14.04 -9.85 8.95
N ARG A 424 12.76 -10.01 9.32
CA ARG A 424 11.61 -9.79 8.44
C ARG A 424 11.63 -8.45 7.71
N ARG A 425 12.08 -7.38 8.39
CA ARG A 425 12.17 -6.04 7.78
C ARG A 425 13.16 -6.01 6.63
N TYR A 426 14.38 -6.51 6.84
CA TYR A 426 15.39 -6.54 5.79
C TYR A 426 15.01 -7.49 4.66
N LYS A 427 14.32 -8.59 4.99
CA LYS A 427 13.74 -9.51 4.01
C LYS A 427 12.77 -8.80 3.07
N GLN A 428 11.89 -7.94 3.59
CA GLN A 428 10.98 -7.13 2.78
C GLN A 428 11.74 -6.07 1.97
N ASP A 429 12.75 -5.45 2.56
CA ASP A 429 13.54 -4.45 1.87
C ASP A 429 14.31 -5.06 0.68
N MET A 430 14.76 -6.32 0.72
CA MET A 430 15.45 -6.98 -0.41
C MET A 430 14.64 -6.96 -1.73
N ASP A 431 13.31 -6.93 -1.68
CA ASP A 431 12.41 -6.91 -2.85
C ASP A 431 12.25 -5.49 -3.45
N ARG A 432 12.57 -4.45 -2.67
CA ARG A 432 12.44 -3.03 -3.05
C ARG A 432 13.64 -2.52 -3.84
N THR A 433 14.16 -3.30 -4.78
CA THR A 433 15.32 -2.92 -5.62
C THR A 433 14.93 -2.26 -6.94
N LYS A 434 13.63 -2.08 -7.23
CA LYS A 434 13.17 -1.43 -8.47
C LYS A 434 13.58 0.04 -8.52
N ILE A 435 14.27 0.41 -9.59
CA ILE A 435 14.60 1.80 -9.93
C ILE A 435 13.28 2.54 -10.21
N GLY A 436 12.92 3.48 -9.34
CA GLY A 436 11.68 4.25 -9.43
C GLY A 436 10.98 4.46 -8.08
N GLU A 437 11.17 3.53 -7.14
CA GLU A 437 11.05 3.88 -5.73
C GLU A 437 12.30 4.69 -5.40
N GLN A 438 12.25 6.01 -5.62
CA GLN A 438 13.05 6.89 -4.77
C GLN A 438 12.85 6.37 -3.36
N CYS A 439 13.94 6.19 -2.61
CA CYS A 439 13.83 6.21 -1.16
C CYS A 439 13.06 7.49 -0.87
N ASN A 440 11.74 7.40 -0.66
CA ASN A 440 10.96 8.49 -0.12
C ASN A 440 11.61 8.70 1.22
N PHE A 441 12.54 9.66 1.27
CA PHE A 441 13.01 10.25 2.49
C PHE A 441 11.74 10.78 3.13
N ASP A 442 11.18 9.97 4.01
CA ASP A 442 10.13 10.41 4.91
C ASP A 442 10.74 11.59 5.71
N PRO A 443 10.21 12.82 5.60
CA PRO A 443 10.76 13.95 6.34
C PRO A 443 10.57 13.78 7.86
N ASP A 444 9.70 12.86 8.30
CA ASP A 444 9.42 12.59 9.72
C ASP A 444 10.41 11.61 10.36
N ILE A 445 11.70 11.81 10.06
CA ILE A 445 12.80 11.11 10.73
C ILE A 445 12.92 11.63 12.17
N LEU A 446 12.84 10.72 13.13
CA LEU A 446 13.36 10.91 14.48
C LEU A 446 14.85 11.24 14.39
N VAL A 447 15.17 12.54 14.34
CA VAL A 447 16.50 13.07 14.59
C VAL A 447 16.86 12.66 16.02
N VAL A 448 17.77 11.70 16.16
CA VAL A 448 18.49 11.53 17.42
C VAL A 448 19.48 12.71 17.46
N PRO A 449 19.32 13.68 18.37
CA PRO A 449 20.27 14.77 18.46
C PRO A 449 21.59 14.24 19.02
N GLU A 450 22.68 14.94 18.64
CA GLU A 450 24.04 14.84 19.17
C GLU A 450 24.87 13.70 18.55
N VAL A 451 25.93 13.98 17.78
CA VAL A 451 27.07 14.86 18.11
C VAL A 451 27.56 15.60 16.87
N GLU A 452 27.94 16.86 17.05
CA GLU A 452 28.66 17.71 16.09
C GLU A 452 29.94 17.02 15.61
N THR A 453 29.89 16.37 14.45
CA THR A 453 31.10 16.10 13.65
C THR A 453 30.86 16.59 12.24
N GLU A 454 31.51 17.70 11.92
CA GLU A 454 31.64 18.24 10.57
C GLU A 454 32.23 17.18 9.64
N GLY A 455 31.40 16.65 8.75
CA GLY A 455 31.83 15.71 7.71
C GLY A 455 30.67 14.85 7.21
N LEU A 456 30.06 15.26 6.09
CA LEU A 456 29.11 14.47 5.27
C LEU A 456 28.28 13.46 6.08
N GLY A 457 27.30 13.97 6.84
CA GLY A 457 26.44 13.21 7.73
C GLY A 457 25.59 12.18 6.99
N TRP A 458 26.03 10.93 6.99
CA TRP A 458 25.18 9.78 6.68
C TRP A 458 24.25 9.54 7.89
N TYR A 459 23.05 10.12 7.85
CA TYR A 459 22.05 9.87 8.89
C TYR A 459 21.61 8.40 8.86
N ILE A 460 22.00 7.62 9.86
CA ILE A 460 21.40 6.30 10.09
C ILE A 460 20.02 6.52 10.68
N THR A 461 19.02 6.56 9.80
CA THR A 461 17.63 6.52 10.24
C THR A 461 17.34 5.14 10.84
N SER A 462 16.38 5.06 11.76
CA SER A 462 15.82 3.78 12.25
C SER A 462 15.18 2.92 11.15
N SER A 463 15.23 3.36 9.89
CA SER A 463 14.77 2.69 8.68
C SER A 463 15.86 2.22 7.73
N THR A 464 17.14 2.45 8.01
CA THR A 464 18.22 2.10 7.08
C THR A 464 18.58 0.62 7.20
N ASN A 465 18.31 -0.16 6.14
CA ASN A 465 18.85 -1.51 6.00
C ASN A 465 20.39 -1.42 5.83
N PRO A 466 21.21 -1.94 6.76
CA PRO A 466 22.67 -1.82 6.70
C PRO A 466 23.29 -2.50 5.49
N PHE A 467 22.57 -3.44 4.88
CA PHE A 467 23.04 -4.19 3.72
C PHE A 467 22.87 -3.41 2.41
N LYS A 468 22.04 -2.36 2.39
CA LYS A 468 21.72 -1.57 1.19
C LYS A 468 22.50 -0.25 1.06
N MET A 469 23.56 -0.06 1.84
CA MET A 469 24.36 1.17 1.80
C MET A 469 24.77 1.57 0.37
N VAL A 470 24.61 2.84 0.03
CA VAL A 470 24.76 3.37 -1.34
C VAL A 470 26.20 3.23 -1.86
N CYS A 471 27.19 3.46 -1.00
CA CYS A 471 28.60 3.47 -1.37
C CYS A 471 29.24 2.08 -1.41
N GLN A 472 28.84 1.16 -0.54
CA GLN A 472 29.31 -0.24 -0.53
C GLN A 472 28.20 -1.18 -0.04
N PRO A 473 27.29 -1.58 -0.93
CA PRO A 473 26.23 -2.53 -0.59
C PRO A 473 26.78 -3.92 -0.31
N HIS A 474 26.03 -4.69 0.45
CA HIS A 474 26.27 -6.12 0.62
C HIS A 474 26.24 -6.81 -0.75
N PRO A 475 27.14 -7.78 -1.05
CA PRO A 475 27.24 -8.42 -2.37
C PRO A 475 25.92 -8.95 -2.91
N VAL A 476 25.10 -9.59 -2.05
CA VAL A 476 23.73 -10.01 -2.40
C VAL A 476 22.82 -8.84 -2.80
N GLU A 477 22.86 -7.70 -2.09
CA GLU A 477 22.02 -6.54 -2.43
C GLU A 477 22.49 -5.85 -3.72
N ALA A 478 23.80 -5.85 -3.96
CA ALA A 478 24.36 -5.39 -5.23
C ALA A 478 23.91 -6.30 -6.39
N GLY A 479 24.09 -7.61 -6.24
CA GLY A 479 23.70 -8.59 -7.25
C GLY A 479 22.19 -8.61 -7.51
N LEU A 480 21.35 -8.42 -6.49
CA LEU A 480 19.89 -8.28 -6.66
C LEU A 480 19.50 -6.99 -7.38
N ARG A 481 20.19 -5.88 -7.10
CA ARG A 481 19.96 -4.60 -7.80
C ARG A 481 20.34 -4.69 -9.27
N ASP A 482 21.51 -5.24 -9.56
CA ASP A 482 22.00 -5.39 -10.93
C ASP A 482 21.13 -6.40 -11.70
N ALA A 483 20.77 -7.52 -11.07
CA ALA A 483 19.82 -8.48 -11.64
C ALA A 483 18.43 -7.88 -11.87
N CYS A 484 17.98 -6.94 -11.03
CA CYS A 484 16.74 -6.21 -11.25
C CYS A 484 16.84 -5.34 -12.51
N SER A 485 17.94 -4.60 -12.68
CA SER A 485 18.18 -3.79 -13.89
C SER A 485 18.20 -4.66 -15.14
N CYS A 486 18.98 -5.75 -15.15
CA CYS A 486 19.00 -6.70 -16.26
C CYS A 486 17.62 -7.34 -16.50
N SER A 487 16.85 -7.57 -15.43
CA SER A 487 15.48 -8.05 -15.58
C SER A 487 14.63 -7.01 -16.29
N ASP A 488 14.65 -5.75 -15.86
CA ASP A 488 13.89 -4.64 -16.45
C ASP A 488 14.22 -4.41 -17.93
N ASP A 489 15.48 -4.61 -18.33
CA ASP A 489 15.93 -4.54 -19.72
C ASP A 489 15.76 -5.87 -20.50
N GLU A 490 15.24 -6.92 -19.86
CA GLU A 490 15.20 -8.31 -20.35
C GLU A 490 16.55 -8.83 -20.91
N ASP A 491 17.68 -8.38 -20.33
CA ASP A 491 19.02 -8.89 -20.59
C ASP A 491 19.23 -10.22 -19.86
N VAL A 492 18.93 -11.32 -20.57
CA VAL A 492 19.08 -12.69 -20.06
C VAL A 492 20.53 -13.02 -19.71
N SER A 493 21.50 -12.51 -20.47
CA SER A 493 22.91 -12.84 -20.26
C SER A 493 23.45 -12.14 -19.02
N GLY A 494 23.22 -10.83 -18.90
CA GLY A 494 23.58 -10.06 -17.70
C GLY A 494 22.87 -10.60 -16.46
N PHE A 495 21.56 -10.90 -16.57
CA PHE A 495 20.79 -11.46 -15.47
C PHE A 495 21.40 -12.78 -14.94
N LYS A 496 21.78 -13.71 -15.82
CA LYS A 496 22.40 -14.99 -15.42
C LYS A 496 23.71 -14.79 -14.68
N THR A 497 24.52 -13.82 -15.10
CA THR A 497 25.79 -13.46 -14.44
C THR A 497 25.54 -12.97 -13.02
N HIS A 498 24.64 -12.00 -12.84
CA HIS A 498 24.34 -11.46 -11.50
C HIS A 498 23.61 -12.48 -10.61
N ARG A 499 22.74 -13.31 -11.18
CA ARG A 499 22.11 -14.44 -10.49
C ARG A 499 23.16 -15.42 -9.97
N ALA A 500 24.14 -15.79 -10.80
CA ALA A 500 25.21 -16.70 -10.40
C ALA A 500 26.02 -16.11 -9.23
N ALA A 501 26.38 -14.83 -9.32
CA ALA A 501 27.10 -14.15 -8.24
C ALA A 501 26.33 -14.16 -6.89
N VAL A 502 25.02 -13.95 -6.91
CA VAL A 502 24.18 -14.03 -5.69
C VAL A 502 24.16 -15.46 -5.13
N VAL A 503 23.97 -16.46 -6.00
CA VAL A 503 23.91 -17.87 -5.58
C VAL A 503 25.25 -18.35 -5.03
N GLU A 504 26.34 -18.07 -5.74
CA GLU A 504 27.71 -18.42 -5.31
C GLU A 504 28.07 -17.79 -3.96
N TYR A 505 27.65 -16.54 -3.72
CA TYR A 505 27.87 -15.88 -2.43
C TYR A 505 27.11 -16.54 -1.28
N LEU A 506 25.87 -16.99 -1.53
CA LEU A 506 25.02 -17.61 -0.51
C LEU A 506 25.31 -19.10 -0.28
N GLU A 507 26.02 -19.74 -1.20
CA GLU A 507 26.32 -21.18 -1.17
C GLU A 507 27.05 -21.62 0.12
N PRO A 508 28.09 -20.92 0.63
CA PRO A 508 28.73 -21.30 1.89
C PRO A 508 27.76 -21.27 3.08
N GLN A 509 26.88 -20.25 3.14
CA GLN A 509 25.88 -20.15 4.20
C GLN A 509 24.85 -21.28 4.10
N PHE A 510 24.43 -21.62 2.87
CA PHE A 510 23.55 -22.78 2.63
C PHE A 510 24.17 -24.08 3.14
N GLN A 511 25.44 -24.32 2.84
CA GLN A 511 26.16 -25.51 3.31
C GLN A 511 26.26 -25.55 4.84
N CYS A 512 26.51 -24.41 5.49
CA CYS A 512 26.51 -24.30 6.95
C CYS A 512 25.14 -24.67 7.55
N ILE A 513 24.05 -24.11 7.01
CA ILE A 513 22.68 -24.40 7.44
C ILE A 513 22.36 -25.89 7.26
N GLN A 514 22.71 -26.46 6.11
CA GLN A 514 22.46 -27.87 5.79
C GLN A 514 23.23 -28.81 6.74
N ALA A 515 24.50 -28.51 7.02
CA ALA A 515 25.32 -29.29 7.95
C ALA A 515 24.75 -29.23 9.37
N ALA A 516 24.42 -28.04 9.88
CA ALA A 516 23.83 -27.88 11.21
C ALA A 516 22.47 -28.56 11.33
N ALA A 517 21.62 -28.46 10.31
CA ALA A 517 20.34 -29.19 10.25
C ALA A 517 20.54 -30.71 10.28
N SER A 518 21.57 -31.21 9.59
CA SER A 518 21.88 -32.65 9.54
C SER A 518 22.29 -33.17 10.92
N HIS A 519 23.16 -32.45 11.65
CA HIS A 519 23.55 -32.81 13.01
C HIS A 519 22.34 -32.80 13.98
N MET A 520 21.47 -31.79 13.90
CA MET A 520 20.24 -31.72 14.69
C MET A 520 19.32 -32.91 14.42
N LEU A 521 19.18 -33.30 13.15
CA LEU A 521 18.31 -34.40 12.73
C LEU A 521 18.88 -35.75 13.14
N GLU A 522 20.20 -35.93 13.07
CA GLU A 522 20.91 -37.13 13.55
C GLU A 522 20.72 -37.30 15.07
N PHE A 523 21.00 -36.26 15.84
CA PHE A 523 20.76 -36.24 17.29
C PHE A 523 19.29 -36.55 17.64
N THR A 524 18.35 -35.93 16.92
CA THR A 524 16.92 -36.19 17.13
C THR A 524 16.54 -37.65 16.85
N LYS A 525 17.19 -38.31 15.89
CA LYS A 525 16.95 -39.74 15.60
C LYS A 525 17.52 -40.63 16.70
N GLU A 526 18.70 -40.32 17.22
CA GLU A 526 19.33 -41.05 18.31
C GLU A 526 18.49 -40.98 19.60
N GLU A 527 17.94 -39.81 19.90
CA GLU A 527 17.11 -39.58 21.11
C GLU A 527 15.63 -39.95 20.94
N LYS A 528 15.19 -40.35 19.73
CA LYS A 528 13.86 -40.92 19.48
C LYS A 528 13.82 -42.43 19.77
N THR A 529 14.32 -42.80 20.93
CA THR A 529 14.39 -44.17 21.42
C THR A 529 13.78 -44.26 22.82
N SER A 530 13.46 -45.47 23.30
CA SER A 530 12.90 -45.64 24.65
C SER A 530 13.94 -45.25 25.71
N GLY A 531 13.55 -44.40 26.67
CA GLY A 531 14.46 -43.74 27.62
C GLY A 531 15.29 -42.58 27.04
N GLY A 532 14.97 -42.14 25.81
CA GLY A 532 15.59 -40.99 25.16
C GLY A 532 14.90 -39.65 25.50
N LEU A 533 15.50 -38.54 25.06
CA LEU A 533 15.02 -37.17 25.35
C LEU A 533 13.55 -36.92 24.92
N SER A 534 13.07 -37.65 23.91
CA SER A 534 11.70 -37.51 23.39
C SER A 534 10.73 -38.60 23.88
N ASP A 535 11.12 -39.46 24.82
CA ASP A 535 10.24 -40.49 25.36
C ASP A 535 9.20 -39.88 26.32
N CYS A 536 7.92 -40.19 26.09
CA CYS A 536 6.79 -39.65 26.84
C CYS A 536 6.47 -40.43 28.12
N TYR A 537 7.09 -41.59 28.34
CA TYR A 537 6.85 -42.41 29.54
C TYR A 537 7.48 -41.87 30.82
N ASP A 538 8.54 -41.05 30.73
CA ASP A 538 9.34 -40.56 31.88
C ASP A 538 9.14 -39.08 32.23
N ALA A 539 8.15 -38.39 31.64
CA ALA A 539 7.94 -36.95 31.86
C ALA A 539 7.69 -36.53 33.33
N LEU A 540 7.43 -37.47 34.24
CA LEU A 540 7.23 -37.22 35.68
C LEU A 540 8.42 -37.65 36.56
N HIS A 541 9.40 -38.36 36.01
CA HIS A 541 10.61 -38.83 36.70
C HIS A 541 11.84 -38.65 35.81
N TYR A 542 11.96 -37.47 35.18
CA TYR A 542 13.17 -37.14 34.42
C TYR A 542 14.38 -37.21 35.34
N ASP A 543 15.28 -38.13 35.04
CA ASP A 543 16.49 -38.36 35.81
C ASP A 543 17.44 -37.17 35.62
N PHE A 544 17.57 -36.33 36.66
CA PHE A 544 18.60 -35.29 36.74
C PHE A 544 20.00 -35.87 37.00
N SER A 545 20.22 -37.16 36.78
CA SER A 545 21.56 -37.73 36.73
C SER A 545 22.41 -37.03 35.67
N GLU A 546 23.72 -37.12 35.86
CA GLU A 546 24.75 -36.50 35.02
C GLU A 546 24.58 -36.84 33.52
N GLY A 547 24.03 -38.01 33.20
CA GLY A 547 23.73 -38.45 31.83
C GLY A 547 22.55 -37.72 31.17
N GLY A 548 21.48 -37.44 31.91
CA GLY A 548 20.31 -36.72 31.40
C GLY A 548 20.60 -35.24 31.12
N ILE A 549 21.35 -34.59 32.03
CA ILE A 549 21.80 -33.20 31.86
C ILE A 549 22.71 -33.05 30.62
N SER A 550 23.63 -33.99 30.41
CA SER A 550 24.54 -33.98 29.25
C SER A 550 23.80 -34.00 27.90
N LYS A 551 22.71 -34.76 27.80
CA LYS A 551 21.85 -34.80 26.59
C LYS A 551 21.16 -33.48 26.31
N ILE A 552 20.60 -32.84 27.34
CA ILE A 552 19.95 -31.52 27.22
C ILE A 552 20.97 -30.46 26.80
N VAL A 553 22.15 -30.44 27.42
CA VAL A 553 23.23 -29.51 27.07
C VAL A 553 23.68 -29.72 25.62
N THR A 554 23.82 -30.98 25.18
CA THR A 554 24.18 -31.29 23.79
C THR A 554 23.11 -30.81 22.81
N ALA A 555 21.83 -31.04 23.11
CA ALA A 555 20.71 -30.54 22.31
C ALA A 555 20.72 -29.00 22.22
N MET A 556 20.97 -28.32 23.33
CA MET A 556 21.09 -26.86 23.38
C MET A 556 22.23 -26.34 22.51
N VAL A 557 23.43 -26.95 22.60
CA VAL A 557 24.58 -26.56 21.77
C VAL A 557 24.29 -26.77 20.28
N LEU A 558 23.63 -27.87 19.90
CA LEU A 558 23.27 -28.11 18.51
C LEU A 558 22.21 -27.11 18.01
N LEU A 559 21.25 -26.72 18.86
CA LEU A 559 20.27 -25.68 18.55
C LEU A 559 20.92 -24.30 18.38
N GLU A 560 21.86 -23.93 19.24
CA GLU A 560 22.63 -22.68 19.14
C GLU A 560 23.48 -22.65 17.85
N LYS A 561 24.14 -23.76 17.52
CA LYS A 561 24.84 -23.90 16.23
C LYS A 561 23.91 -23.81 15.03
N TYR A 562 22.68 -24.31 15.16
CA TYR A 562 21.70 -24.21 14.09
C TYR A 562 21.17 -22.78 13.94
N ASP A 563 20.87 -22.08 15.05
CA ASP A 563 20.44 -20.68 15.02
C ASP A 563 21.52 -19.77 14.43
N THR A 564 22.77 -19.92 14.86
CA THR A 564 23.91 -19.12 14.35
C THR A 564 24.22 -19.38 12.88
N ALA A 565 23.87 -20.55 12.33
CA ALA A 565 24.04 -20.82 10.90
C ALA A 565 23.16 -19.92 10.01
N PHE A 566 22.09 -19.33 10.56
CA PHE A 566 21.24 -18.36 9.87
C PHE A 566 21.73 -16.91 10.01
N ASP A 567 22.80 -16.66 10.76
CA ASP A 567 23.37 -15.32 10.82
C ASP A 567 23.96 -14.96 9.45
N ARG A 568 23.53 -13.81 8.95
CA ARG A 568 23.92 -13.31 7.63
C ARG A 568 25.42 -13.04 7.63
N ASP A 569 26.11 -13.49 6.58
CA ASP A 569 27.50 -13.12 6.39
C ASP A 569 27.62 -11.59 6.26
N MET A 570 28.66 -11.02 6.85
CA MET A 570 28.87 -9.58 6.91
C MET A 570 30.29 -9.25 6.44
N PRO A 571 30.44 -8.69 5.23
CA PRO A 571 31.70 -8.12 4.78
C PRO A 571 32.29 -7.15 5.79
N LEU A 572 33.61 -7.04 5.83
CA LEU A 572 34.35 -6.24 6.82
C LEU A 572 33.85 -4.79 6.89
N GLN A 573 33.51 -4.19 5.76
CA GLN A 573 33.07 -2.80 5.72
C GLN A 573 31.70 -2.60 6.37
N ILE A 574 30.79 -3.57 6.20
CA ILE A 574 29.49 -3.56 6.86
C ILE A 574 29.66 -3.79 8.36
N LYS A 575 30.53 -4.73 8.77
CA LYS A 575 30.88 -4.92 10.19
C LYS A 575 31.44 -3.65 10.81
N ALA A 576 32.38 -2.98 10.12
CA ALA A 576 32.97 -1.72 10.58
C ALA A 576 31.92 -0.62 10.71
N HIS A 577 31.00 -0.50 9.75
CA HIS A 577 29.91 0.48 9.79
C HIS A 577 28.93 0.22 10.94
N ILE A 578 28.53 -1.03 11.14
CA ILE A 578 27.67 -1.42 12.28
C ILE A 578 28.37 -1.10 13.61
N ARG A 579 29.67 -1.36 13.70
CA ARG A 579 30.47 -1.08 14.91
C ARG A 579 30.63 0.41 15.18
N GLN A 580 30.81 1.24 14.14
CA GLN A 580 30.84 2.70 14.25
C GLN A 580 29.52 3.25 14.82
N HIS A 581 28.39 2.60 14.52
CA HIS A 581 27.06 3.06 14.91
C HIS A 581 26.36 2.08 15.86
N ARG A 582 27.16 1.45 16.73
CA ARG A 582 26.77 0.34 17.60
C ARG A 582 25.51 0.63 18.43
N SER A 583 25.36 1.85 18.95
CA SER A 583 24.19 2.25 19.77
C SER A 583 22.89 2.25 18.97
N GLY A 584 22.93 2.70 17.71
CA GLY A 584 21.79 2.71 16.78
C GLY A 584 21.39 1.29 16.39
N PHE A 585 22.35 0.47 15.97
CA PHE A 585 22.08 -0.92 15.61
C PHE A 585 21.66 -1.76 16.83
N LYS A 586 22.25 -1.56 18.01
CA LYS A 586 21.79 -2.28 19.23
C LYS A 586 20.31 -2.03 19.52
N LYS A 587 19.82 -0.80 19.35
CA LYS A 587 18.39 -0.47 19.48
C LYS A 587 17.54 -1.13 18.38
N LEU A 588 18.07 -1.20 17.15
CA LEU A 588 17.38 -1.79 16.00
C LEU A 588 17.28 -3.32 16.08
N TYR A 589 18.30 -3.99 16.59
CA TYR A 589 18.37 -5.45 16.72
C TYR A 589 17.80 -5.98 18.04
N ALA A 590 17.71 -5.15 19.09
CA ALA A 590 17.19 -5.53 20.41
C ALA A 590 15.79 -6.21 20.40
N PRO A 591 14.81 -5.79 19.58
CA PRO A 591 13.50 -6.46 19.53
C PRO A 591 13.54 -7.90 18.98
N TYR A 592 14.62 -8.29 18.29
CA TYR A 592 14.70 -9.56 17.56
C TYR A 592 15.45 -10.66 18.33
N GLY A 593 15.86 -10.39 19.57
CA GLY A 593 16.62 -11.35 20.38
C GLY A 593 17.99 -11.73 19.80
N ILE A 594 18.44 -11.00 18.77
CA ILE A 594 19.77 -11.15 18.18
C ILE A 594 20.74 -10.60 19.22
N GLY A 595 21.45 -11.53 19.86
CA GLY A 595 22.25 -11.29 21.05
C GLY A 595 23.21 -10.12 20.91
N VAL A 596 23.51 -9.51 22.05
CA VAL A 596 24.51 -8.45 22.24
C VAL A 596 25.89 -8.86 21.66
N ASP A 597 26.12 -10.16 21.47
CA ASP A 597 27.35 -10.79 20.98
C ASP A 597 27.69 -10.50 19.51
N LEU A 598 26.72 -10.29 18.62
CA LEU A 598 26.98 -9.89 17.22
C LEU A 598 27.57 -8.48 17.10
N LEU A 599 27.49 -7.68 18.16
CA LEU A 599 28.03 -6.33 18.25
C LEU A 599 29.30 -6.24 19.12
N ASP A 600 29.71 -7.34 19.74
CA ASP A 600 30.91 -7.43 20.60
C ASP A 600 32.08 -8.19 19.95
N ALA A 601 31.85 -8.96 18.88
CA ALA A 601 32.88 -9.44 17.96
C ALA A 601 33.35 -8.33 17.00
#